data_AF-A0A1X7UQG1-F1
#
_entry.id   AF-A0A1X7UQG1-F1
#
_cell.length_a   1.000
_cell.length_b   1.000
_cell.length_c   1.000
_cell.angle_alpha   90.00
_cell.angle_beta   90.00
_cell.angle_gamma   90.00
#
_symmetry.space_group_name_H-M   'P 1'
#
loop_
_entity.id
_entity.type
_entity.pdbx_description
1 polymer ?
#
loop_
_entity_poly.entity_id
_entity_poly.type
_entity_poly.pdbx_seq_one_letter_code
_entity_poly.pdbx_strand_id
1 'polypeptide(L)'
;MSDMDQRREVWDGKVPVSFILSQQELQQAGGTTIPEPVFMLLPRVSYFPLVYDKLVKLYARAVSASLDDKIWLSYGPSPLKWHYPVGILFDLFARSTELPWEITVHFKDYPTDDILIYEGKEALEGHFLSKLKEADWLKHGAKVIQQFTPSEFGKLWQSISQHHFEDFWSVNQKLMLNIKGEMEPFKFVPFSIYREGKRLYQGLIASQDTTFGDVMNLYQKEFPSASLADHQFLLHGIEIPAVAHLQWVSEHLSYPDNFLHIVLTRKT
;
A
#
# COMPACT_ATOMS: atom_id res chain seq x y z
N MET A 1 -25.60 -2.68 -0.03
CA MET A 1 -24.38 -1.90 0.26
C MET A 1 -24.18 -0.95 -0.90
N SER A 2 -24.09 0.35 -0.63
CA SER A 2 -23.84 1.36 -1.66
C SER A 2 -22.37 1.36 -2.09
N ASP A 3 -22.07 1.99 -3.23
CA ASP A 3 -20.70 2.17 -3.73
C ASP A 3 -19.81 2.95 -2.72
N MET A 4 -20.40 3.90 -1.98
CA MET A 4 -19.69 4.64 -0.92
C MET A 4 -19.37 3.77 0.29
N ASP A 5 -20.25 2.83 0.64
CA ASP A 5 -20.02 1.89 1.73
C ASP A 5 -18.82 0.98 1.41
N GLN A 6 -18.66 0.56 0.16
CA GLN A 6 -17.51 -0.26 -0.24
C GLN A 6 -16.18 0.47 -0.14
N ARG A 7 -16.15 1.73 -0.59
CA ARG A 7 -14.97 2.60 -0.41
C ARG A 7 -14.64 2.76 1.07
N ARG A 8 -15.66 2.87 1.93
CA ARG A 8 -15.49 2.93 3.38
C ARG A 8 -14.87 1.66 3.94
N GLU A 9 -15.38 0.49 3.56
CA GLU A 9 -14.84 -0.81 3.99
C GLU A 9 -13.37 -0.97 3.59
N VAL A 10 -13.01 -0.56 2.36
CA VAL A 10 -11.61 -0.53 1.90
C VAL A 10 -10.76 0.39 2.78
N TRP A 11 -11.25 1.60 3.06
CA TRP A 11 -10.55 2.58 3.88
C TRP A 11 -10.34 2.08 5.30
N ASP A 12 -11.40 1.61 5.96
CA ASP A 12 -11.42 1.22 7.36
C ASP A 12 -10.77 -0.15 7.63
N GLY A 13 -10.43 -0.91 6.58
CA GLY A 13 -9.71 -2.17 6.69
C GLY A 13 -8.39 -2.01 7.45
N LYS A 14 -8.16 -2.87 8.47
CA LYS A 14 -6.97 -2.80 9.34
C LYS A 14 -6.20 -4.11 9.39
N VAL A 15 -4.93 -4.00 9.79
CA VAL A 15 -4.04 -5.11 10.10
C VAL A 15 -3.58 -4.95 11.56
N PRO A 16 -3.79 -5.95 12.44
CA PRO A 16 -3.19 -5.95 13.76
C PRO A 16 -1.70 -6.26 13.65
N VAL A 17 -0.87 -5.35 14.14
CA VAL A 17 0.59 -5.43 14.06
C VAL A 17 1.19 -5.37 15.47
N SER A 18 2.16 -6.24 15.72
CA SER A 18 3.01 -6.22 16.91
C SER A 18 4.42 -5.82 16.48
N PHE A 19 4.90 -4.67 16.93
CA PHE A 19 6.26 -4.23 16.67
C PHE A 19 7.18 -4.69 17.78
N ILE A 20 8.28 -5.36 17.44
CA ILE A 20 9.28 -5.85 18.39
C ILE A 20 10.65 -5.27 18.03
N LEU A 21 11.39 -4.79 19.03
CA LEU A 21 12.75 -4.32 18.80
C LEU A 21 13.69 -5.49 18.46
N SER A 22 14.57 -5.30 17.47
CA SER A 22 15.59 -6.29 17.10
C SER A 22 16.47 -6.67 18.30
N GLN A 23 16.71 -7.98 18.46
CA GLN A 23 17.60 -8.50 19.51
C GLN A 23 19.05 -8.04 19.32
N GLN A 24 19.49 -7.85 18.08
CA GLN A 24 20.84 -7.35 17.78
C GLN A 24 21.02 -5.91 18.28
N GLU A 25 19.99 -5.07 18.09
CA GLU A 25 19.99 -3.69 18.60
C GLU A 25 20.12 -3.64 20.12
N LEU A 26 19.35 -4.48 20.81
CA LEU A 26 19.36 -4.55 22.26
C LEU A 26 20.74 -4.99 22.81
N GLN A 27 21.34 -6.01 22.18
CA GLN A 27 22.67 -6.50 22.55
C GLN A 27 23.74 -5.43 22.34
N GLN A 28 23.73 -4.74 21.20
CA GLN A 28 24.69 -3.69 20.90
C GLN A 28 24.55 -2.47 21.82
N ALA A 29 23.33 -2.17 22.29
CA ALA A 29 23.09 -1.09 23.23
C ALA A 29 23.51 -1.43 24.67
N GLY A 30 23.92 -2.67 24.96
CA GLY A 30 24.20 -3.13 26.32
C GLY A 30 22.95 -3.18 27.21
N GLY A 31 21.76 -3.17 26.60
CA GLY A 31 20.49 -3.17 27.30
C GLY A 31 20.20 -4.53 27.92
N THR A 32 19.97 -4.56 29.23
CA THR A 32 19.56 -5.78 29.95
C THR A 32 18.04 -5.96 29.99
N THR A 33 17.28 -4.91 29.63
CA THR A 33 15.82 -4.89 29.68
C THR A 33 15.26 -4.93 28.27
N ILE A 34 14.58 -6.03 27.93
CA ILE A 34 13.88 -6.19 26.66
C ILE A 34 12.65 -5.26 26.68
N PRO A 35 12.52 -4.31 25.72
CA PRO A 35 11.34 -3.45 25.65
C PRO A 35 10.09 -4.25 25.35
N GLU A 36 8.96 -3.81 25.90
CA GLU A 36 7.66 -4.42 25.57
C GLU A 36 7.30 -4.20 24.10
N PRO A 37 6.69 -5.21 23.43
CA PRO A 37 6.15 -5.05 22.09
C PRO A 37 5.10 -3.94 22.00
N VAL A 38 5.09 -3.22 20.89
CA VAL A 38 4.11 -2.14 20.63
C VAL A 38 3.03 -2.67 19.69
N PHE A 39 1.80 -2.76 20.19
CA PHE A 39 0.66 -3.21 19.41
C PHE A 39 -0.09 -2.04 18.76
N MET A 40 -0.40 -2.15 17.47
CA MET A 40 -1.16 -1.14 16.72
C MET A 40 -2.10 -1.81 15.70
N LEU A 41 -3.31 -1.28 15.56
CA LEU A 41 -4.19 -1.58 14.43
C LEU A 41 -3.89 -0.56 13.32
N LEU A 42 -3.20 -1.00 12.27
CA LEU A 42 -2.79 -0.12 11.18
C LEU A 42 -3.78 -0.20 10.02
N PRO A 43 -4.19 0.93 9.42
CA PRO A 43 -5.02 0.91 8.21
C PRO A 43 -4.26 0.25 7.04
N ARG A 44 -4.92 -0.65 6.31
CA ARG A 44 -4.38 -1.33 5.13
C ARG A 44 -3.91 -0.34 4.06
N VAL A 45 -4.64 0.76 3.93
CA VAL A 45 -4.39 1.81 2.94
C VAL A 45 -3.30 2.81 3.34
N SER A 46 -2.75 2.68 4.55
CA SER A 46 -1.70 3.55 5.08
C SER A 46 -0.30 2.98 4.80
N TYR A 47 0.75 3.66 5.29
CA TYR A 47 2.16 3.31 5.10
C TYR A 47 2.89 3.26 6.44
N PHE A 48 3.84 2.33 6.59
CA PHE A 48 4.60 2.17 7.84
C PHE A 48 5.34 3.42 8.33
N PRO A 49 5.93 4.28 7.46
CA PRO A 49 6.62 5.47 7.95
C PRO A 49 5.76 6.45 8.74
N LEU A 50 4.43 6.40 8.58
CA LEU A 50 3.51 7.24 9.36
C LEU A 50 3.51 6.89 10.86
N VAL A 51 4.02 5.71 11.25
CA VAL A 51 4.18 5.31 12.66
C VAL A 51 5.63 5.32 13.15
N TYR A 52 6.61 5.66 12.31
CA TYR A 52 8.04 5.63 12.67
C TYR A 52 8.37 6.54 13.85
N ASP A 53 7.91 7.80 13.85
CA ASP A 53 8.16 8.74 14.95
C ASP A 53 7.68 8.18 16.30
N LYS A 54 6.56 7.45 16.30
CA LYS A 54 6.01 6.81 17.51
C LYS A 54 6.89 5.64 17.95
N LEU A 55 7.32 4.79 17.01
CA LEU A 55 8.22 3.67 17.29
C LEU A 55 9.58 4.15 17.82
N VAL A 56 10.18 5.16 17.19
CA VAL A 56 11.45 5.75 17.64
C VAL A 56 11.30 6.28 19.06
N LYS A 57 10.25 7.06 19.37
CA LYS A 57 10.02 7.59 20.73
C LYS A 57 9.87 6.49 21.78
N LEU A 58 9.23 5.37 21.44
CA LEU A 58 9.01 4.26 22.38
C LEU A 58 10.28 3.44 22.61
N TYR A 59 11.11 3.25 21.58
CA TYR A 59 12.33 2.44 21.67
C TYR A 59 13.61 3.24 21.92
N ALA A 60 13.60 4.57 21.80
CA ALA A 60 14.77 5.44 21.96
C ALA A 60 15.53 5.17 23.28
N ARG A 61 14.81 4.96 24.39
CA ARG A 61 15.43 4.68 25.69
C ARG A 61 16.17 3.35 25.75
N ALA A 62 15.73 2.35 24.98
CA ALA A 62 16.28 1.01 25.02
C ALA A 62 17.58 0.87 24.23
N VAL A 63 17.73 1.67 23.17
CA VAL A 63 18.84 1.56 22.20
C VAL A 63 19.67 2.83 22.07
N SER A 64 19.36 3.85 22.88
CA SER A 64 19.89 5.22 22.70
C SER A 64 19.68 5.77 21.29
N ALA A 65 18.62 5.31 20.61
CA ALA A 65 18.31 5.74 19.26
C ALA A 65 17.80 7.19 19.23
N SER A 66 18.22 7.91 18.21
CA SER A 66 17.80 9.27 17.89
C SER A 66 16.75 9.26 16.78
N LEU A 67 16.06 10.39 16.59
CA LEU A 67 15.17 10.58 15.44
C LEU A 67 15.91 10.62 14.10
N ASP A 68 17.24 10.81 14.13
CA ASP A 68 18.09 10.85 12.95
C ASP A 68 18.53 9.45 12.51
N ASP A 69 18.30 8.42 13.34
CA ASP A 69 18.63 7.04 12.99
C ASP A 69 17.70 6.50 11.90
N LYS A 70 18.29 5.72 11.00
CA LYS A 70 17.56 5.16 9.86
C LYS A 70 16.75 3.95 10.29
N ILE A 71 15.57 4.22 10.85
CA ILE A 71 14.59 3.17 11.17
C ILE A 71 14.17 2.40 9.91
N TRP A 72 14.15 1.07 10.02
CA TRP A 72 13.56 0.19 9.03
C TRP A 72 12.87 -1.00 9.70
N LEU A 73 12.01 -1.67 8.94
CA LEU A 73 11.18 -2.75 9.43
C LEU A 73 11.44 -4.03 8.65
N SER A 74 11.36 -5.18 9.31
CA SER A 74 11.41 -6.49 8.66
C SER A 74 10.31 -7.41 9.15
N TYR A 75 9.94 -8.35 8.28
CA TYR A 75 9.18 -9.54 8.66
C TYR A 75 10.06 -10.76 8.44
N GLY A 76 10.44 -11.44 9.53
CA GLY A 76 11.48 -12.46 9.48
C GLY A 76 12.76 -11.90 8.83
N PRO A 77 13.33 -12.58 7.81
CA PRO A 77 14.52 -12.11 7.12
C PRO A 77 14.24 -11.04 6.04
N SER A 78 12.97 -10.70 5.76
CA SER A 78 12.60 -9.83 4.64
C SER A 78 12.42 -8.37 5.08
N PRO A 79 13.24 -7.44 4.56
CA PRO A 79 13.01 -6.00 4.75
C PRO A 79 11.71 -5.55 4.09
N LEU A 80 10.95 -4.72 4.79
CA LEU A 80 9.67 -4.19 4.32
C LEU A 80 9.87 -2.89 3.55
N LYS A 81 9.39 -2.84 2.31
CA LYS A 81 9.45 -1.66 1.45
C LYS A 81 8.50 -0.58 1.95
N TRP A 82 9.06 0.47 2.54
CA TRP A 82 8.28 1.53 3.20
C TRP A 82 7.28 2.26 2.29
N HIS A 83 7.53 2.28 0.98
CA HIS A 83 6.69 2.93 -0.02
C HIS A 83 5.52 2.05 -0.50
N TYR A 84 5.41 0.80 -0.01
CA TYR A 84 4.23 -0.03 -0.26
C TYR A 84 3.21 0.15 0.88
N PRO A 85 1.90 0.29 0.56
CA PRO A 85 0.86 0.25 1.56
C PRO A 85 0.94 -0.96 2.48
N VAL A 86 0.58 -0.77 3.75
CA VAL A 86 0.61 -1.80 4.81
C VAL A 86 -0.14 -3.06 4.40
N GLY A 87 -1.31 -2.89 3.77
CA GLY A 87 -2.14 -4.01 3.32
C GLY A 87 -1.47 -4.87 2.25
N ILE A 88 -0.72 -4.26 1.32
CA ILE A 88 0.02 -5.01 0.29
C ILE A 88 1.11 -5.85 0.94
N LEU A 89 1.88 -5.23 1.85
CA LEU A 89 2.96 -5.93 2.54
C LEU A 89 2.40 -7.09 3.40
N PHE A 90 1.29 -6.86 4.11
CA PHE A 90 0.63 -7.91 4.87
C PHE A 90 0.17 -9.07 3.97
N ASP A 91 -0.52 -8.77 2.87
CA ASP A 91 -1.03 -9.79 1.95
C ASP A 91 0.11 -10.56 1.24
N LEU A 92 1.28 -9.93 1.05
CA LEU A 92 2.47 -10.57 0.46
C LEU A 92 3.20 -11.51 1.42
N PHE A 93 3.25 -11.17 2.72
CA PHE A 93 4.19 -11.81 3.66
C PHE A 93 3.51 -12.61 4.79
N ALA A 94 2.35 -12.16 5.28
CA ALA A 94 1.83 -12.56 6.58
C ALA A 94 0.34 -12.94 6.58
N ARG A 95 -0.28 -13.13 5.41
CA ARG A 95 -1.68 -13.54 5.31
C ARG A 95 -1.97 -14.87 6.00
N SER A 96 -1.07 -15.84 5.83
CA SER A 96 -1.24 -17.21 6.33
C SER A 96 -0.61 -17.43 7.71
N THR A 97 -0.23 -16.35 8.41
CA THR A 97 0.38 -16.42 9.75
C THR A 97 -0.61 -16.04 10.83
N GLU A 98 -0.32 -16.48 12.06
CA GLU A 98 -1.11 -16.09 13.22
C GLU A 98 -1.01 -14.57 13.44
N LEU A 99 -2.14 -13.96 13.78
CA LEU A 99 -2.21 -12.55 14.13
C LEU A 99 -1.92 -12.38 15.64
N PRO A 100 -1.35 -11.23 16.06
CA PRO A 100 -0.99 -10.05 15.26
C PRO A 100 0.25 -10.29 14.38
N TRP A 101 0.33 -9.56 13.27
CA TRP A 101 1.50 -9.59 12.39
C TRP A 101 2.72 -9.02 13.12
N GLU A 102 3.66 -9.90 13.46
CA GLU A 102 4.88 -9.53 14.15
C GLU A 102 5.90 -8.90 13.20
N ILE A 103 6.32 -7.66 13.48
CA ILE A 103 7.28 -6.90 12.68
C ILE A 103 8.46 -6.51 13.57
N THR A 104 9.67 -6.78 13.09
CA THR A 104 10.89 -6.39 13.78
C THR A 104 11.28 -4.95 13.40
N VAL A 105 11.62 -4.14 14.40
CA VAL A 105 12.11 -2.77 14.27
C VAL A 105 13.62 -2.74 14.42
N HIS A 106 14.28 -2.06 13.48
CA HIS A 106 15.72 -1.89 13.42
C HIS A 106 16.07 -0.40 13.26
N PHE A 107 17.24 0.01 13.75
CA PHE A 107 17.77 1.38 13.67
C PHE A 107 19.15 1.43 12.99
N LYS A 108 19.85 0.30 12.90
CA LYS A 108 21.17 0.10 12.29
C LYS A 108 21.08 -0.92 11.16
N ASP A 109 22.22 -1.14 10.48
CA ASP A 109 22.37 -2.15 9.42
C ASP A 109 21.28 -2.03 8.34
N TYR A 110 21.03 -0.79 7.90
CA TYR A 110 19.99 -0.49 6.91
C TYR A 110 20.22 -1.25 5.60
N PRO A 111 19.25 -2.03 5.09
CA PRO A 111 19.45 -2.89 3.93
C PRO A 111 19.30 -2.10 2.63
N THR A 112 20.31 -1.28 2.31
CA THR A 112 20.32 -0.38 1.15
C THR A 112 20.24 -1.10 -0.20
N ASP A 113 20.60 -2.38 -0.24
CA ASP A 113 20.51 -3.22 -1.44
C ASP A 113 19.08 -3.72 -1.71
N ASP A 114 18.22 -3.75 -0.68
CA ASP A 114 16.86 -4.30 -0.76
C ASP A 114 15.74 -3.25 -0.71
N ILE A 115 15.95 -2.14 0.01
CA ILE A 115 14.97 -1.07 0.19
C ILE A 115 15.57 0.31 -0.02
N LEU A 116 14.76 1.20 -0.60
CA LEU A 116 15.09 2.62 -0.75
C LEU A 116 15.30 3.25 0.63
N ILE A 117 16.26 4.15 0.75
CA ILE A 117 16.45 4.93 1.97
C ILE A 117 15.22 5.82 2.19
N TYR A 118 14.63 5.76 3.38
CA TYR A 118 13.55 6.66 3.77
C TYR A 118 14.14 7.99 4.24
N GLU A 119 13.90 9.06 3.49
CA GLU A 119 14.44 10.41 3.74
C GLU A 119 13.42 11.34 4.43
N GLY A 120 12.46 10.76 5.14
CA GLY A 120 11.44 11.51 5.88
C GLY A 120 10.09 11.63 5.18
N LYS A 121 9.16 12.33 5.83
CA LYS A 121 7.74 12.34 5.44
C LYS A 121 7.50 12.92 4.05
N GLU A 122 8.30 13.90 3.64
CA GLU A 122 8.25 14.51 2.31
C GLU A 122 8.56 13.50 1.20
N ALA A 123 9.47 12.54 1.43
CA ALA A 123 9.76 11.49 0.47
C ALA A 123 8.57 10.54 0.27
N LEU A 124 7.84 10.23 1.36
CA LEU A 124 6.63 9.42 1.29
C LEU A 124 5.46 10.18 0.63
N GLU A 125 5.26 11.45 0.98
CA GLU A 125 4.28 12.30 0.32
C GLU A 125 4.57 12.42 -1.18
N GLY A 126 5.84 12.69 -1.54
CA GLY A 126 6.29 12.74 -2.93
C GLY A 126 6.05 11.44 -3.68
N HIS A 127 6.29 10.28 -3.05
CA HIS A 127 5.98 8.97 -3.61
C HIS A 127 4.48 8.81 -3.88
N PHE A 128 3.64 9.10 -2.88
CA PHE A 128 2.18 9.03 -3.00
C PHE A 128 1.67 9.93 -4.14
N LEU A 129 2.10 11.19 -4.20
CA LEU A 129 1.70 12.12 -5.24
C LEU A 129 2.19 11.71 -6.64
N SER A 130 3.38 11.11 -6.72
CA SER A 130 3.90 10.55 -7.98
C SER A 130 2.99 9.43 -8.49
N LYS A 131 2.57 8.51 -7.61
CA LYS A 131 1.62 7.45 -7.94
C LYS A 131 0.25 7.96 -8.34
N LEU A 132 -0.27 8.95 -7.62
CA LEU A 132 -1.55 9.55 -7.96
C LEU A 132 -1.53 10.20 -9.36
N LYS A 133 -0.43 10.89 -9.72
CA LYS A 133 -0.21 11.47 -11.05
C LYS A 133 -0.07 10.40 -12.14
N GLU A 134 0.63 9.31 -11.84
CA GLU A 134 0.75 8.16 -12.74
C GLU A 134 -0.63 7.55 -13.03
N ALA A 135 -1.46 7.37 -11.99
CA ALA A 135 -2.81 6.86 -12.13
C ALA A 135 -3.70 7.78 -12.97
N ASP A 136 -3.67 9.09 -12.74
CA ASP A 136 -4.46 10.03 -13.56
C ASP A 136 -3.96 10.13 -15.00
N TRP A 137 -2.67 9.92 -15.24
CA TRP A 137 -2.14 9.81 -16.60
C TRP A 137 -2.74 8.61 -17.34
N LEU A 138 -2.84 7.46 -16.67
CA LEU A 138 -3.48 6.26 -17.24
C LEU A 138 -4.98 6.44 -17.47
N LYS A 139 -5.69 7.04 -16.50
CA LYS A 139 -7.14 7.23 -16.58
C LYS A 139 -7.56 8.31 -17.58
N HIS A 140 -6.91 9.47 -17.52
CA HIS A 140 -7.38 10.71 -18.17
C HIS A 140 -6.30 11.43 -18.98
N GLY A 141 -5.09 10.89 -19.09
CA GLY A 141 -3.96 11.59 -19.71
C GLY A 141 -3.50 12.81 -18.92
N ALA A 142 -3.61 12.75 -17.57
CA ALA A 142 -3.24 13.79 -16.62
C ALA A 142 -4.13 15.05 -16.66
N LYS A 143 -5.25 15.04 -17.40
CA LYS A 143 -6.12 16.21 -17.61
C LYS A 143 -6.88 16.63 -16.35
N VAL A 144 -7.16 15.71 -15.43
CA VAL A 144 -7.92 15.99 -14.22
C VAL A 144 -6.98 16.46 -13.11
N ILE A 145 -5.89 15.72 -12.86
CA ILE A 145 -4.96 16.03 -11.79
C ILE A 145 -4.20 17.33 -12.02
N GLN A 146 -4.04 17.79 -13.27
CA GLN A 146 -3.46 19.10 -13.58
C GLN A 146 -4.32 20.27 -13.13
N GLN A 147 -5.61 20.05 -12.83
CA GLN A 147 -6.51 21.09 -12.32
C GLN A 147 -6.43 21.23 -10.80
N PHE A 148 -5.71 20.32 -10.12
CA PHE A 148 -5.64 20.30 -8.67
C PHE A 148 -4.72 21.41 -8.16
N THR A 149 -5.16 22.06 -7.10
CA THR A 149 -4.41 23.07 -6.37
C THR A 149 -3.44 22.42 -5.36
N PRO A 150 -2.38 23.13 -4.92
CA PRO A 150 -1.51 22.66 -3.84
C PRO A 150 -2.27 22.30 -2.55
N SER A 151 -3.35 23.04 -2.25
CA SER A 151 -4.24 22.76 -1.12
C SER A 151 -4.94 21.40 -1.25
N GLU A 152 -5.40 21.05 -2.44
CA GLU A 152 -6.04 19.75 -2.69
C GLU A 152 -5.05 18.58 -2.58
N PHE A 153 -3.82 18.74 -3.08
CA PHE A 153 -2.76 17.75 -2.87
C PHE A 153 -2.45 17.57 -1.39
N GLY A 154 -2.28 18.68 -0.66
CA GLY A 154 -2.08 18.65 0.80
C GLY A 154 -3.24 17.98 1.52
N LYS A 155 -4.50 18.28 1.13
CA LYS A 155 -5.69 17.67 1.72
C LYS A 155 -5.73 16.16 1.51
N LEU A 156 -5.44 15.66 0.30
CA LEU A 156 -5.35 14.22 0.03
C LEU A 156 -4.33 13.53 0.93
N TRP A 157 -3.12 14.10 1.03
CA TRP A 157 -2.05 13.54 1.84
C TRP A 157 -2.36 13.55 3.35
N GLN A 158 -2.85 14.68 3.86
CA GLN A 158 -3.25 14.80 5.27
C GLN A 158 -4.38 13.83 5.61
N SER A 159 -5.33 13.62 4.69
CA SER A 159 -6.42 12.67 4.90
C SER A 159 -5.93 11.23 5.08
N ILE A 160 -4.91 10.81 4.34
CA ILE A 160 -4.27 9.49 4.53
C ILE A 160 -3.53 9.42 5.87
N SER A 161 -2.75 10.47 6.17
CA SER A 161 -1.95 10.54 7.40
C SER A 161 -2.80 10.55 8.67
N GLN A 162 -3.97 11.20 8.62
CA GLN A 162 -4.91 11.35 9.73
C GLN A 162 -6.06 10.33 9.66
N HIS A 163 -6.09 9.47 8.63
CA HIS A 163 -7.11 8.47 8.40
C HIS A 163 -8.54 9.04 8.27
N HIS A 164 -8.68 10.23 7.68
CA HIS A 164 -9.98 10.91 7.48
C HIS A 164 -10.56 10.65 6.08
N PHE A 165 -11.51 9.73 6.00
CA PHE A 165 -12.15 9.32 4.73
C PHE A 165 -12.88 10.46 3.99
N GLU A 166 -13.69 11.26 4.70
CA GLU A 166 -14.54 12.26 4.03
C GLU A 166 -13.70 13.34 3.35
N ASP A 167 -12.65 13.78 4.04
CA ASP A 167 -11.71 14.73 3.47
C ASP A 167 -11.00 14.17 2.25
N PHE A 168 -10.59 12.90 2.29
CA PHE A 168 -9.98 12.23 1.15
C PHE A 168 -10.93 12.18 -0.05
N TRP A 169 -12.13 11.62 0.13
CA TRP A 169 -13.08 11.43 -0.97
C TRP A 169 -13.73 12.71 -1.46
N SER A 170 -13.78 13.77 -0.65
CA SER A 170 -14.20 15.10 -1.11
C SER A 170 -13.34 15.63 -2.27
N VAL A 171 -12.07 15.19 -2.33
CA VAL A 171 -11.12 15.54 -3.39
C VAL A 171 -10.95 14.40 -4.39
N ASN A 172 -10.68 13.17 -3.91
CA ASN A 172 -10.36 12.02 -4.76
C ASN A 172 -11.50 11.63 -5.71
N GLN A 173 -12.76 11.93 -5.37
CA GLN A 173 -13.90 11.70 -6.26
C GLN A 173 -13.70 12.38 -7.64
N LYS A 174 -13.02 13.52 -7.70
CA LYS A 174 -12.73 14.21 -8.97
C LYS A 174 -11.87 13.34 -9.90
N LEU A 175 -10.95 12.56 -9.33
CA LEU A 175 -10.09 11.63 -10.08
C LEU A 175 -10.84 10.37 -10.51
N MET A 176 -12.11 10.18 -10.12
CA MET A 176 -12.96 9.11 -10.63
C MET A 176 -13.91 9.61 -11.74
N LEU A 177 -13.87 10.91 -12.05
CA LEU A 177 -14.69 11.56 -13.06
C LEU A 177 -13.81 12.13 -14.18
N ASN A 178 -14.43 12.42 -15.33
CA ASN A 178 -13.76 13.19 -16.37
C ASN A 178 -13.66 14.69 -16.02
N ILE A 179 -13.00 15.48 -16.87
CA ILE A 179 -12.83 16.93 -16.65
C ILE A 179 -14.14 17.75 -16.64
N LYS A 180 -15.25 17.18 -17.13
CA LYS A 180 -16.58 17.79 -17.12
C LYS A 180 -17.39 17.37 -15.89
N GLY A 181 -16.85 16.50 -15.03
CA GLY A 181 -17.57 15.92 -13.89
C GLY A 181 -18.54 14.81 -14.28
N GLU A 182 -18.39 14.23 -15.47
CA GLU A 182 -19.23 13.13 -15.96
C GLU A 182 -18.55 11.78 -15.68
N MET A 183 -19.36 10.75 -15.46
CA MET A 183 -18.90 9.36 -15.38
C MET A 183 -18.59 8.87 -16.80
N GLU A 184 -17.32 8.72 -17.12
CA GLU A 184 -16.85 8.08 -18.36
C GLU A 184 -15.85 6.97 -18.02
N PRO A 185 -15.82 5.86 -18.77
CA PRO A 185 -14.82 4.83 -18.57
C PRO A 185 -13.40 5.41 -18.66
N PHE A 186 -12.52 4.97 -17.76
CA PHE A 186 -11.12 5.33 -17.80
C PHE A 186 -10.49 4.83 -19.11
N LYS A 187 -9.52 5.58 -19.64
CA LYS A 187 -8.76 5.14 -20.82
C LYS A 187 -8.02 3.83 -20.54
N PHE A 188 -7.30 3.79 -19.43
CA PHE A 188 -6.68 2.58 -18.90
C PHE A 188 -6.88 2.48 -17.40
N VAL A 189 -6.97 1.25 -16.90
CA VAL A 189 -7.06 0.98 -15.46
C VAL A 189 -5.66 0.97 -14.84
N PRO A 190 -5.38 1.78 -13.82
CA PRO A 190 -4.12 1.72 -13.09
C PRO A 190 -4.10 0.47 -12.20
N PHE A 191 -3.24 -0.50 -12.51
CA PHE A 191 -3.06 -1.68 -11.68
C PHE A 191 -1.60 -2.11 -11.62
N SER A 192 -1.24 -2.88 -10.60
CA SER A 192 0.06 -3.51 -10.45
C SER A 192 -0.11 -4.88 -9.81
N ILE A 193 0.64 -5.86 -10.29
CA ILE A 193 0.65 -7.22 -9.75
C ILE A 193 1.94 -7.42 -8.95
N TYR A 194 1.80 -7.90 -7.72
CA TYR A 194 2.87 -8.10 -6.75
C TYR A 194 3.04 -9.57 -6.44
N ARG A 195 4.29 -10.01 -6.27
CA ARG A 195 4.63 -11.38 -5.85
C ARG A 195 6.00 -11.39 -5.19
N GLU A 196 6.21 -12.24 -4.19
CA GLU A 196 7.53 -12.44 -3.55
C GLU A 196 8.18 -11.11 -3.12
N GLY A 197 7.41 -10.23 -2.49
CA GLY A 197 7.90 -8.96 -1.94
C GLY A 197 8.23 -7.87 -2.96
N LYS A 198 7.89 -8.04 -4.25
CA LYS A 198 8.17 -7.05 -5.32
C LYS A 198 7.00 -6.87 -6.28
N ARG A 199 6.94 -5.69 -6.92
CA ARG A 199 6.08 -5.46 -8.08
C ARG A 199 6.61 -6.29 -9.25
N LEU A 200 5.80 -7.26 -9.71
CA LEU A 200 6.13 -8.20 -10.77
C LEU A 200 5.73 -7.66 -12.14
N TYR A 201 4.56 -7.05 -12.23
CA TYR A 201 4.00 -6.62 -13.51
C TYR A 201 3.13 -5.37 -13.34
N GLN A 202 3.17 -4.51 -14.36
CA GLN A 202 2.25 -3.40 -14.54
C GLN A 202 1.97 -3.32 -16.04
N GLY A 203 0.71 -3.51 -16.42
CA GLY A 203 0.28 -3.57 -17.81
C GLY A 203 -0.67 -2.44 -18.19
N LEU A 204 -1.06 -2.43 -19.46
CA LEU A 204 -2.11 -1.55 -19.97
C LEU A 204 -3.34 -2.38 -20.32
N ILE A 205 -4.47 -2.02 -19.72
CA ILE A 205 -5.77 -2.62 -20.02
C ILE A 205 -6.81 -1.50 -20.09
N ALA A 206 -7.58 -1.49 -21.17
CA ALA A 206 -8.69 -0.55 -21.32
C ALA A 206 -9.75 -0.82 -20.26
N SER A 207 -10.41 0.21 -19.76
CA SER A 207 -11.42 0.02 -18.71
C SER A 207 -12.79 -0.42 -19.25
N GLN A 208 -13.10 -0.01 -20.49
CA GLN A 208 -14.35 -0.33 -21.14
C GLN A 208 -14.40 -1.82 -21.52
N ASP A 209 -15.52 -2.46 -21.20
CA ASP A 209 -15.85 -3.85 -21.55
C ASP A 209 -14.81 -4.90 -21.07
N THR A 210 -14.02 -4.57 -20.06
CA THR A 210 -13.06 -5.50 -19.44
C THR A 210 -13.49 -5.92 -18.04
N THR A 211 -13.02 -7.10 -17.66
CA THR A 211 -13.28 -7.73 -16.38
C THR A 211 -11.97 -7.99 -15.63
N PHE A 212 -12.07 -8.32 -14.35
CA PHE A 212 -10.92 -8.74 -13.58
C PHE A 212 -10.24 -10.01 -14.17
N GLY A 213 -11.02 -10.89 -14.79
CA GLY A 213 -10.51 -12.06 -15.52
C GLY A 213 -9.59 -11.69 -16.68
N ASP A 214 -9.81 -10.55 -17.34
CA ASP A 214 -8.92 -10.07 -18.40
C ASP A 214 -7.56 -9.64 -17.85
N VAL A 215 -7.51 -9.10 -16.62
CA VAL A 215 -6.25 -8.83 -15.91
C VAL A 215 -5.50 -10.13 -15.61
N MET A 216 -6.22 -11.17 -15.19
CA MET A 216 -5.64 -12.50 -14.96
C MET A 216 -5.11 -13.11 -16.26
N ASN A 217 -5.84 -13.00 -17.37
CA ASN A 217 -5.41 -13.47 -18.68
C ASN A 217 -4.17 -12.71 -19.19
N LEU A 218 -4.11 -11.40 -18.94
CA LEU A 218 -2.93 -10.59 -19.25
C LEU A 218 -1.71 -11.08 -18.47
N TYR A 219 -1.86 -11.37 -17.18
CA TYR A 219 -0.80 -12.01 -16.39
C TYR A 219 -0.37 -13.36 -16.98
N GLN A 220 -1.32 -14.24 -17.31
CA GLN A 220 -1.03 -15.55 -17.90
C GLN A 220 -0.28 -15.44 -19.23
N LYS A 221 -0.57 -14.42 -20.04
CA LYS A 221 0.11 -14.15 -21.30
C LYS A 221 1.56 -13.71 -21.10
N GLU A 222 1.81 -12.86 -20.11
CA GLU A 222 3.15 -12.36 -19.78
C GLU A 222 4.00 -13.41 -19.06
N PHE A 223 3.36 -14.33 -18.33
CA PHE A 223 4.01 -15.44 -17.64
C PHE A 223 3.41 -16.80 -18.06
N PRO A 224 3.67 -17.30 -19.29
CA PRO A 224 3.04 -18.51 -19.82
C PRO A 224 3.31 -19.79 -19.01
N SER A 225 4.42 -19.82 -18.26
CA SER A 225 4.80 -20.94 -17.40
C SER A 225 4.09 -20.95 -16.04
N ALA A 226 3.45 -19.83 -15.64
CA ALA A 226 2.63 -19.79 -14.44
C ALA A 226 1.24 -20.36 -14.75
N SER A 227 0.69 -21.19 -13.88
CA SER A 227 -0.70 -21.64 -13.97
C SER A 227 -1.59 -20.70 -13.17
N LEU A 228 -2.62 -20.11 -13.79
CA LEU A 228 -3.65 -19.33 -13.06
C LEU A 228 -4.34 -20.15 -11.97
N ALA A 229 -4.49 -21.47 -12.16
CA ALA A 229 -5.16 -22.33 -11.21
C ALA A 229 -4.42 -22.39 -9.86
N ASP A 230 -3.09 -22.24 -9.90
CA ASP A 230 -2.21 -22.37 -8.73
C ASP A 230 -2.12 -21.09 -7.90
N HIS A 231 -2.70 -19.99 -8.38
CA HIS A 231 -2.56 -18.67 -7.77
C HIS A 231 -3.90 -18.06 -7.35
N GLN A 232 -3.88 -17.27 -6.28
CA GLN A 232 -4.95 -16.37 -5.87
C GLN A 232 -4.55 -14.93 -6.19
N PHE A 233 -5.47 -14.18 -6.77
CA PHE A 233 -5.32 -12.76 -7.08
C PHE A 233 -6.08 -11.98 -6.01
N LEU A 234 -5.33 -11.38 -5.09
CA LEU A 234 -5.89 -10.70 -3.93
C LEU A 234 -5.85 -9.19 -4.12
N LEU A 235 -6.92 -8.52 -3.74
CA LEU A 235 -7.00 -7.07 -3.63
C LEU A 235 -7.57 -6.76 -2.25
N HIS A 236 -6.88 -5.94 -1.45
CA HIS A 236 -7.25 -5.69 -0.05
C HIS A 236 -7.47 -6.96 0.80
N GLY A 237 -6.73 -8.03 0.51
CA GLY A 237 -6.84 -9.31 1.22
C GLY A 237 -8.06 -10.16 0.84
N ILE A 238 -8.78 -9.85 -0.23
CA ILE A 238 -9.90 -10.66 -0.73
C ILE A 238 -9.69 -11.07 -2.19
N GLU A 239 -10.25 -12.20 -2.59
CA GLU A 239 -10.30 -12.60 -4.00
C GLU A 239 -11.39 -11.82 -4.72
N ILE A 240 -11.06 -11.29 -5.89
CA ILE A 240 -12.00 -10.60 -6.75
C ILE A 240 -12.55 -11.59 -7.80
N PRO A 241 -13.88 -11.72 -7.95
CA PRO A 241 -14.46 -12.58 -8.97
C PRO A 241 -13.97 -12.20 -10.37
N ALA A 242 -13.57 -13.18 -11.17
CA ALA A 242 -13.08 -12.95 -12.54
C ALA A 242 -14.09 -12.20 -13.43
N VAL A 243 -15.40 -12.35 -13.16
CA VAL A 243 -16.48 -11.69 -13.90
C VAL A 243 -16.70 -10.23 -13.48
N ALA A 244 -16.03 -9.73 -12.44
CA ALA A 244 -16.23 -8.37 -11.95
C ALA A 244 -15.78 -7.33 -12.98
N HIS A 245 -16.62 -6.31 -13.23
CA HIS A 245 -16.30 -5.22 -14.16
C HIS A 245 -15.12 -4.40 -13.68
N LEU A 246 -14.10 -4.26 -14.53
CA LEU A 246 -12.82 -3.71 -14.10
C LEU A 246 -12.89 -2.20 -13.80
N GLN A 247 -13.70 -1.44 -14.54
CA GLN A 247 -14.00 -0.04 -14.25
C GLN A 247 -14.48 0.13 -12.81
N TRP A 248 -15.47 -0.66 -12.42
CA TRP A 248 -16.05 -0.58 -11.09
C TRP A 248 -15.06 -1.00 -10.01
N VAL A 249 -14.26 -2.05 -10.26
CA VAL A 249 -13.19 -2.47 -9.33
C VAL A 249 -12.19 -1.31 -9.13
N SER A 250 -11.79 -0.64 -10.21
CA SER A 250 -10.90 0.52 -10.17
C SER A 250 -11.47 1.70 -9.36
N GLU A 251 -12.75 2.00 -9.52
CA GLU A 251 -13.42 3.12 -8.84
C GLU A 251 -13.63 2.91 -7.34
N HIS A 252 -13.74 1.66 -6.88
CA HIS A 252 -14.18 1.34 -5.52
C HIS A 252 -13.14 0.61 -4.67
N LEU A 253 -12.25 -0.15 -5.31
CA LEU A 253 -11.25 -1.01 -4.65
C LEU A 253 -9.80 -0.61 -4.97
N SER A 254 -9.59 0.58 -5.56
CA SER A 254 -8.25 1.15 -5.63
C SER A 254 -7.79 1.63 -4.26
N TYR A 255 -6.48 1.53 -4.01
CA TYR A 255 -5.86 2.20 -2.89
C TYR A 255 -5.93 3.73 -3.07
N PRO A 256 -5.65 4.52 -2.01
CA PRO A 256 -5.68 5.98 -2.09
C PRO A 256 -4.79 6.58 -3.20
N ASP A 257 -3.73 5.87 -3.60
CA ASP A 257 -2.87 6.26 -4.71
C ASP A 257 -3.48 6.00 -6.10
N ASN A 258 -4.74 5.54 -6.15
CA ASN A 258 -5.55 5.26 -7.32
C ASN A 258 -5.05 4.06 -8.15
N PHE A 259 -4.27 3.17 -7.55
CA PHE A 259 -3.89 1.89 -8.16
C PHE A 259 -4.64 0.71 -7.54
N LEU A 260 -4.99 -0.24 -8.41
CA LEU A 260 -5.34 -1.61 -8.02
C LEU A 260 -4.06 -2.38 -7.74
N HIS A 261 -3.75 -2.58 -6.46
CA HIS A 261 -2.59 -3.36 -6.03
C HIS A 261 -2.97 -4.82 -5.81
N ILE A 262 -2.69 -5.65 -6.82
CA ILE A 262 -3.10 -7.05 -6.87
C ILE A 262 -1.95 -7.93 -6.36
N VAL A 263 -2.16 -8.60 -5.24
CA VAL A 263 -1.17 -9.51 -4.65
C VAL A 263 -1.42 -10.93 -5.13
N LEU A 264 -0.41 -11.52 -5.75
CA LEU A 264 -0.43 -12.90 -6.22
C LEU A 264 0.17 -13.82 -5.15
N THR A 265 -0.65 -14.74 -4.64
CA THR A 265 -0.24 -15.77 -3.68
C THR A 265 -0.48 -17.16 -4.27
N ARG A 266 0.21 -18.18 -3.79
CA ARG A 266 -0.08 -19.57 -4.20
C ARG A 266 -1.28 -20.09 -3.40
N LYS A 267 -2.18 -20.82 -4.06
CA LYS A 267 -3.22 -21.58 -3.36
C LYS A 267 -2.55 -22.66 -2.52
N THR A 268 -2.86 -22.67 -1.22
CA THR A 268 -2.55 -23.76 -0.29
C THR A 268 -3.50 -24.93 -0.50
#